data_AF-A0A842MWB0-F1
#
_entry.id   AF-A0A842MWB0-F1
#
_cell.length_a   1.000
_cell.length_b   1.000
_cell.length_c   1.000
_cell.angle_alpha   90.00
_cell.angle_beta   90.00
_cell.angle_gamma   90.00
#
_symmetry.space_group_name_H-M   'P 1'
#
loop_
_entity.id
_entity.type
_entity.pdbx_description
1 polymer ?
#
loop_
_entity_poly.entity_id
_entity_poly.type
_entity_poly.pdbx_seq_one_letter_code
_entity_poly.pdbx_strand_id
1 'polypeptide(L)' 'MVNEGRGRLFRRKDGKFLIYLPKDLAEDSMFPFKVNDSMFVKVSFKVGDDKLVVEKWQEPQEQ' A
#
# COMPACT_ATOMS: atom_id res chain seq x y z
N MET A 1 4.04 1.24 -18.60
CA MET A 1 4.31 0.92 -17.19
C MET A 1 4.67 2.24 -16.52
N VAL A 2 3.79 2.77 -15.66
CA VAL A 2 3.97 4.06 -14.97
C VAL A 2 4.49 3.73 -13.58
N ASN A 3 5.59 4.37 -13.15
CA ASN A 3 6.22 4.13 -11.85
C ASN A 3 6.07 5.30 -10.87
N GLU A 4 5.54 6.43 -11.33
CA GLU A 4 5.27 7.62 -10.52
C GLU A 4 3.91 8.22 -10.89
N GLY A 5 3.15 8.67 -9.89
CA GLY A 5 1.87 9.31 -10.11
C GLY A 5 1.43 10.11 -8.89
N ARG A 6 0.64 11.17 -9.13
CA ARG A 6 0.15 12.04 -8.05
C ARG A 6 -1.03 11.40 -7.33
N GLY A 7 -0.80 10.90 -6.12
CA GLY A 7 -1.85 10.40 -5.22
C GLY A 7 -2.45 11.48 -4.31
N ARG A 8 -3.41 11.07 -3.46
CA ARG A 8 -3.95 11.87 -2.35
C ARG A 8 -4.21 11.00 -1.13
N LEU A 9 -3.69 11.40 0.02
CA LEU A 9 -4.01 10.82 1.33
C LEU A 9 -4.91 11.77 2.11
N PHE A 10 -5.97 11.28 2.74
CA PHE A 10 -6.78 12.09 3.65
C PHE A 10 -7.35 11.25 4.79
N ARG A 11 -7.56 11.91 5.92
CA ARG A 11 -8.12 11.32 7.14
C ARG A 11 -9.63 11.57 7.17
N ARG A 12 -10.40 10.51 7.34
CA ARG A 12 -11.85 10.57 7.52
C ARG A 12 -12.21 10.88 8.98
N LYS A 13 -13.46 11.29 9.20
CA LYS A 13 -14.01 11.59 10.54
C LYS A 13 -13.99 10.39 11.50
N ASP A 14 -14.02 9.17 10.96
CA ASP A 14 -13.93 7.91 11.72
C ASP A 14 -12.48 7.50 12.05
N GLY A 15 -11.50 8.38 11.82
CA GLY A 15 -10.10 8.14 12.12
C GLY A 15 -9.39 7.23 11.11
N LYS A 16 -10.10 6.73 10.09
CA LYS A 16 -9.51 5.90 9.02
C LYS A 16 -8.83 6.78 7.97
N PHE A 17 -7.84 6.21 7.30
CA PHE A 17 -7.13 6.85 6.20
C PHE A 17 -7.55 6.22 4.87
N LEU A 18 -7.76 7.06 3.86
CA LEU A 18 -7.96 6.64 2.48
C LEU A 18 -6.85 7.20 1.62
N ILE A 19 -6.31 6.37 0.75
CA ILE A 19 -5.36 6.76 -0.28
C ILE A 19 -6.02 6.63 -1.66
N TYR A 20 -5.98 7.71 -2.43
CA TYR A 20 -6.28 7.69 -3.85
C TYR A 20 -4.96 7.60 -4.62
N LEU A 21 -4.86 6.59 -5.48
CA LEU A 21 -3.75 6.41 -6.42
C LEU A 21 -4.29 6.45 -7.85
N PRO A 22 -3.53 6.99 -8.81
CA PRO A 22 -3.88 6.91 -10.23
C PRO A 22 -4.07 5.45 -10.67
N LYS A 23 -5.09 5.21 -11.51
CA LYS A 23 -5.42 3.85 -11.99
C LYS A 23 -4.23 3.25 -12.72
N ASP A 24 -3.61 3.98 -13.63
CA ASP A 24 -2.42 3.58 -14.38
C ASP A 24 -1.18 3.27 -13.53
N LEU A 25 -1.10 3.80 -12.30
CA LEU A 25 -0.06 3.45 -11.32
C LEU A 25 -0.40 2.18 -10.53
N ALA A 26 -1.69 1.92 -10.30
CA ALA A 26 -2.18 0.81 -9.48
C ALA A 26 -2.73 -0.38 -10.30
N GLU A 27 -2.93 -0.19 -11.60
CA GLU A 27 -3.50 -1.15 -12.53
C GLU A 27 -2.39 -2.07 -13.02
N ASP A 28 -2.39 -3.25 -12.44
CA ASP A 28 -1.74 -4.41 -13.02
C ASP A 28 -2.82 -5.28 -13.66
N SER A 29 -2.64 -5.61 -14.94
CA SER A 29 -3.54 -6.45 -15.74
C SER A 29 -3.80 -7.85 -15.15
N MET A 30 -3.04 -8.25 -14.14
CA MET A 30 -3.13 -9.56 -13.50
C MET A 30 -3.78 -9.54 -12.10
N PHE A 31 -4.43 -8.45 -11.69
CA PHE A 31 -5.22 -8.40 -10.45
C PHE A 31 -6.62 -9.06 -10.58
N PRO A 32 -7.12 -9.81 -9.58
CA PRO A 32 -6.50 -10.18 -8.31
C PRO A 32 -5.53 -11.35 -8.48
N PHE A 33 -4.31 -11.16 -8.01
CA PHE A 33 -3.22 -12.10 -8.24
C PHE A 33 -3.35 -13.41 -7.45
N LYS A 34 -3.22 -14.54 -8.15
CA LYS A 34 -2.61 -15.78 -7.63
C LYS A 34 -1.26 -15.97 -8.35
N VAL A 35 -0.21 -15.31 -7.87
CA VAL A 35 1.15 -15.50 -8.39
C VAL A 35 2.00 -16.26 -7.38
N ASN A 36 2.72 -17.27 -7.88
CA ASN A 36 3.68 -18.08 -7.10
C ASN A 36 4.83 -17.24 -6.53
N ASP A 37 5.18 -16.11 -7.17
CA ASP A 37 6.26 -15.20 -6.76
C ASP A 37 5.74 -13.90 -6.10
N SER A 38 4.67 -13.99 -5.30
CA SER A 38 4.23 -12.86 -4.47
C SER A 38 4.78 -12.97 -3.04
N MET A 39 4.98 -11.82 -2.39
CA MET A 39 5.31 -11.77 -0.97
C MET A 39 4.36 -10.88 -0.21
N PHE A 40 4.05 -11.28 1.02
CA PHE A 40 3.33 -10.43 1.94
C PHE A 40 4.17 -9.19 2.27
N VAL A 41 3.51 -8.04 2.33
CA VAL A 41 4.13 -6.77 2.70
C VAL A 41 3.39 -6.16 3.88
N LYS A 42 4.15 -5.50 4.75
CA LYS A 42 3.60 -4.61 5.76
C LYS A 42 3.53 -3.21 5.15
N VAL A 43 2.33 -2.65 5.16
CA VAL A 43 2.10 -1.26 4.77
C VAL A 43 1.83 -0.47 6.05
N SER A 44 2.66 0.52 6.33
CA SER A 44 2.52 1.36 7.51
C SER A 44 2.67 2.83 7.19
N PHE A 45 2.10 3.67 8.03
CA PHE A 45 2.22 5.12 7.98
C PHE A 45 2.05 5.66 9.41
N LYS A 46 2.61 6.84 9.67
CA LYS A 46 2.49 7.52 10.96
C LYS A 46 1.64 8.77 10.79
N VAL A 47 0.71 9.00 11.71
CA VAL A 47 -0.11 10.21 11.70
C VAL A 47 0.79 11.43 11.93
N GLY A 48 0.72 12.39 11.01
CA GLY A 48 1.59 13.59 11.02
C GLY A 48 2.88 13.43 10.21
N ASP A 49 3.15 12.25 9.68
CA ASP A 49 4.22 12.00 8.71
C ASP A 49 3.66 12.11 7.27
N ASP A 50 4.54 12.32 6.29
CA ASP A 50 4.18 12.50 4.88
C ASP A 50 4.50 11.27 4.01
N LYS A 51 4.88 10.15 4.65
CA LYS A 51 5.32 8.92 3.98
C LYS A 51 4.45 7.72 4.30
N LEU A 52 4.32 6.84 3.31
CA LEU A 52 3.82 5.48 3.45
C LEU A 52 5.00 4.54 3.24
N VAL A 53 5.23 3.65 4.20
CA VAL A 53 6.33 2.68 4.18
C VAL A 53 5.77 1.31 3.81
N VAL A 54 6.34 0.72 2.76
CA VAL A 54 6.07 -0.65 2.34
C VAL A 54 7.33 -1.46 2.56
N GLU A 55 7.24 -2.47 3.41
CA GLU A 55 8.34 -3.34 3.78
C GLU A 55 7.91 -4.81 3.65
N LYS A 56 8.87 -5.73 3.46
CA LYS A 56 8.57 -7.17 3.47
C LYS A 56 7.92 -7.54 4.81
N TRP A 57 6.80 -8.25 4.77
CA TRP A 57 6.18 -8.77 5.98
C TRP A 57 7.10 -9.80 6.63
N GLN A 58 7.47 -9.57 7.88
CA GLN A 58 8.19 -10.53 8.70
C GLN A 58 7.14 -11.28 9.54
N GLU A 59 7.10 -12.61 9.44
CA GLU A 59 6.21 -13.40 10.29
C GLU A 59 6.57 -13.16 11.77
N PRO A 60 5.57 -12.91 12.65
CA PRO A 60 5.83 -12.84 14.08
C PRO A 60 6.44 -14.16 14.53
N GLN A 61 7.59 -14.11 15.22
CA GLN A 61 8.11 -15.30 15.89
C GLN A 61 7.12 -15.68 16.99
N GLU A 62 6.49 -16.85 16.86
CA GLU A 62 5.66 -17.43 17.92
C GLU A 62 6.52 -17.58 19.18
N GLN A 63 6.11 -16.92 20.27
CA GLN A 63 6.69 -17.08 21.61
C GLN A 63 6.06 -18.26 22.33
#